data_AF-A0A2V7PF21-F1
#
_entry.id   AF-A0A2V7PF21-F1
#
_cell.length_a   1.000
_cell.length_b   1.000
_cell.length_c   1.000
_cell.angle_alpha   90.00
_cell.angle_beta   90.00
_cell.angle_gamma   90.00
#
_symmetry.space_group_name_H-M   'P 1'
#
loop_
_entity.id
_entity.type
_entity.pdbx_description
1 polymer ?
#
loop_
_entity_poly.entity_id
_entity_poly.type
_entity_poly.pdbx_seq_one_letter_code
_entity_poly.pdbx_strand_id
1 'polypeptide(L)'
;CTGKGNDQVRFELTYAALAPELQVIAPWREWKFQSREDLIAYVHAKGVPVQATTEQPYSSDRNLWHCSHEGGILEDPSQEAPEHIFVMTKNPLEAPDEPVVVTIGFEEGNPVSVDAVPLGPVELLEQLNEVAGEHGIGRADIVEDRLVGMKSRGVYETPGGTVLYAAHRELEQMVLDRRTLRMKDEMALRYADLVYDGRWWTTEREALDALFTATQKNVTGTVRLKLFKGNVIVAGRESPYALYQPSYATFGKDNVYNQKDAEGFIRLYGLASRIAAGLAAERTDVPAS
;
A
#
# COMPACT_ATOMS: atom_id res chain seq x y z
N CYS A 1 0.20 21.89 -11.60
CA CYS A 1 -0.17 21.50 -10.23
C CYS A 1 -0.32 22.74 -9.36
N THR A 2 -1.13 22.70 -8.30
CA THR A 2 -1.19 23.80 -7.31
C THR A 2 0.11 23.87 -6.50
N GLY A 3 0.37 24.99 -5.84
CA GLY A 3 1.55 25.18 -4.99
C GLY A 3 1.51 24.42 -3.65
N LYS A 4 0.43 23.71 -3.34
CA LYS A 4 0.22 23.02 -2.05
C LYS A 4 0.22 21.49 -2.17
N GLY A 5 0.21 20.95 -3.39
CA GLY A 5 0.16 19.51 -3.64
C GLY A 5 1.56 18.90 -3.80
N ASN A 6 1.66 17.59 -3.58
CA ASN A 6 2.89 16.83 -3.83
C ASN A 6 3.18 16.67 -5.33
N ASP A 7 2.15 16.70 -6.19
CA ASP A 7 2.34 16.46 -7.62
C ASP A 7 3.24 17.47 -8.31
N GLN A 8 3.28 18.72 -7.84
CA GLN A 8 4.25 19.69 -8.39
C GLN A 8 5.68 19.19 -8.24
N VAL A 9 6.01 18.56 -7.10
CA VAL A 9 7.33 18.00 -6.82
C VAL A 9 7.57 16.78 -7.71
N ARG A 10 6.59 15.87 -7.80
CA ARG A 10 6.70 14.64 -8.61
C ARG A 10 6.93 14.94 -10.10
N PHE A 11 6.16 15.88 -10.65
CA PHE A 11 6.31 16.29 -12.06
C PHE A 11 7.64 17.02 -12.29
N GLU A 12 7.98 18.02 -11.47
CA GLU A 12 9.15 18.86 -11.72
C GLU A 12 10.47 18.13 -11.45
N LEU A 13 10.54 17.25 -10.45
CA LEU A 13 11.69 16.37 -10.27
C LEU A 13 11.85 15.39 -11.44
N THR A 14 10.75 14.92 -12.02
CA THR A 14 10.79 14.08 -13.23
C THR A 14 11.32 14.87 -14.43
N TYR A 15 10.83 16.10 -14.65
CA TYR A 15 11.33 16.94 -15.73
C TYR A 15 12.81 17.27 -15.55
N ALA A 16 13.22 17.64 -14.33
CA ALA A 16 14.61 17.92 -14.01
C ALA A 16 15.53 16.71 -14.22
N ALA A 17 15.03 15.49 -13.97
CA ALA A 17 15.81 14.27 -14.18
C ALA A 17 15.93 13.86 -15.65
N LEU A 18 14.87 14.07 -16.45
CA LEU A 18 14.81 13.57 -17.83
C LEU A 18 15.18 14.60 -18.90
N ALA A 19 14.91 15.88 -18.66
CA ALA A 19 15.08 16.98 -19.62
C ALA A 19 15.31 18.32 -18.88
N PRO A 20 16.44 18.46 -18.15
CA PRO A 20 16.72 19.61 -17.27
C PRO A 20 16.80 20.96 -18.00
N GLU A 21 16.99 20.96 -19.31
CA GLU A 21 17.01 22.14 -20.16
C GLU A 21 15.62 22.74 -20.42
N LEU A 22 14.56 21.98 -20.18
CA LEU A 22 13.19 22.45 -20.40
C LEU A 22 12.79 23.47 -19.34
N GLN A 23 12.24 24.59 -19.79
CA GLN A 23 11.63 25.56 -18.90
C GLN A 23 10.28 25.03 -18.41
N VAL A 24 10.14 24.85 -17.10
CA VAL A 24 8.85 24.56 -16.46
C VAL A 24 8.06 25.85 -16.32
N ILE A 25 6.85 25.87 -16.89
CA ILE A 25 5.86 26.94 -16.68
C ILE A 25 4.76 26.37 -15.80
N ALA A 26 4.55 26.96 -14.61
CA ALA A 26 3.59 26.48 -13.63
C ALA A 26 2.57 27.59 -13.32
N PRO A 27 1.47 27.71 -14.09
CA PRO A 27 0.57 28.86 -14.01
C PRO A 27 0.07 29.16 -12.61
N TRP A 28 -0.29 28.14 -11.83
CA TRP A 28 -0.73 28.27 -10.43
C TRP A 28 0.25 29.00 -9.49
N ARG A 29 1.53 29.13 -9.85
CA ARG A 29 2.54 29.87 -9.09
C ARG A 29 2.89 31.24 -9.68
N GLU A 30 2.44 31.54 -10.89
CA GLU A 30 2.84 32.72 -11.66
C GLU A 30 1.67 33.68 -11.93
N TRP A 31 0.49 33.12 -12.20
CA TRP A 31 -0.67 33.92 -12.58
C TRP A 31 -1.32 34.62 -11.39
N LYS A 32 -2.30 35.49 -11.68
CA LYS A 32 -3.03 36.27 -10.66
C LYS A 32 -4.23 35.56 -10.05
N PHE A 33 -4.66 34.42 -10.60
CA PHE A 33 -5.86 33.72 -10.14
C PHE A 33 -5.56 32.95 -8.85
N GLN A 34 -6.44 33.08 -7.87
CA GLN A 34 -6.24 32.56 -6.51
C GLN A 34 -7.17 31.41 -6.17
N SER A 35 -8.24 31.20 -6.95
CA SER A 35 -9.28 30.24 -6.62
C SER A 35 -9.90 29.56 -7.85
N ARG A 36 -10.74 28.55 -7.60
CA ARG A 36 -11.55 27.90 -8.63
C ARG A 36 -12.58 28.87 -9.20
N GLU A 37 -13.15 29.73 -8.36
CA GLU A 37 -14.11 30.76 -8.74
C GLU A 37 -13.51 31.77 -9.70
N ASP A 38 -12.27 32.20 -9.45
CA ASP A 38 -11.52 33.10 -10.36
C ASP A 38 -11.38 32.48 -11.75
N LEU A 39 -11.08 31.18 -11.81
CA LEU A 39 -10.93 30.46 -13.07
C LEU A 39 -12.26 30.27 -13.79
N ILE A 40 -13.33 29.95 -13.08
CA ILE A 40 -14.69 29.85 -13.65
C ILE A 40 -15.12 31.21 -14.23
N ALA A 41 -14.92 32.30 -13.50
CA ALA A 41 -15.23 33.64 -13.99
C ALA A 41 -14.40 34.00 -15.23
N TYR A 42 -13.11 33.64 -15.24
CA TYR A 42 -12.23 33.88 -16.37
C TYR A 42 -12.68 33.12 -17.63
N VAL A 43 -12.97 31.81 -17.53
CA VAL A 43 -13.40 31.01 -18.68
C VAL A 43 -14.79 31.43 -19.18
N HIS A 44 -15.71 31.79 -18.28
CA HIS A 44 -17.01 32.37 -18.65
C HIS A 44 -16.85 33.68 -19.41
N ALA A 45 -16.01 34.61 -18.92
CA ALA A 45 -15.72 35.87 -19.60
C ALA A 45 -15.06 35.68 -20.97
N LYS A 46 -14.40 34.53 -21.20
CA LYS A 46 -13.81 34.14 -22.48
C LYS A 46 -14.74 33.31 -23.37
N GLY A 47 -15.94 32.99 -22.91
CA GLY A 47 -16.89 32.15 -23.66
C GLY A 47 -16.41 30.71 -23.85
N VAL A 48 -15.51 30.22 -22.98
CA VAL A 48 -15.03 28.83 -23.02
C VAL A 48 -16.02 27.97 -22.23
N PRO A 49 -16.68 26.98 -22.86
CA PRO A 49 -17.60 26.09 -22.15
C PRO A 49 -16.81 25.22 -21.17
N VAL A 50 -17.24 25.20 -19.91
CA VAL A 50 -16.68 24.33 -18.87
C VAL A 50 -17.79 23.52 -18.21
N GLN A 51 -17.50 22.25 -17.91
CA GLN A 51 -18.41 21.35 -17.19
C GLN A 51 -18.37 21.57 -15.67
N ALA A 52 -17.33 22.26 -15.17
CA ALA A 52 -17.13 22.48 -13.75
C ALA A 52 -18.23 23.38 -13.18
N THR A 53 -19.12 22.81 -12.38
CA THR A 53 -20.09 23.55 -11.57
C THR A 53 -19.52 23.81 -10.18
N THR A 54 -20.14 24.75 -9.45
CA THR A 54 -19.87 25.00 -8.03
C THR A 54 -20.44 23.89 -7.13
N GLU A 55 -21.31 23.02 -7.66
CA GLU A 55 -22.04 21.98 -6.91
C GLU A 55 -21.22 20.71 -6.66
N GLN A 56 -20.12 20.49 -7.40
CA GLN A 56 -19.16 19.41 -7.14
C GLN A 56 -17.82 19.99 -6.68
N PRO A 57 -17.66 20.27 -5.38
CA PRO A 57 -16.47 20.93 -4.85
C PRO A 57 -15.25 19.99 -4.75
N TYR A 58 -15.45 18.69 -4.94
CA TYR A 58 -14.36 17.72 -4.80
C TYR A 58 -13.37 17.82 -5.96
N SER A 59 -12.10 17.70 -5.62
CA SER A 59 -11.04 17.36 -6.56
C SER A 59 -10.87 15.85 -6.50
N SER A 60 -11.12 15.18 -7.62
CA SER A 60 -10.92 13.74 -7.76
C SER A 60 -9.84 13.46 -8.79
N ASP A 61 -8.86 12.63 -8.44
CA ASP A 61 -7.90 12.08 -9.39
C ASP A 61 -8.13 10.57 -9.48
N ARG A 62 -8.32 10.07 -10.71
CA ARG A 62 -8.64 8.67 -10.99
C ARG A 62 -7.73 8.14 -12.07
N ASN A 63 -7.13 6.99 -11.76
CA ASN A 63 -6.42 6.16 -12.72
C ASN A 63 -6.89 4.70 -12.56
N LEU A 64 -6.21 3.76 -13.22
CA LEU A 64 -6.56 2.34 -13.13
C LEU A 64 -6.32 1.77 -11.71
N TRP A 65 -5.31 2.27 -11.00
CA TRP A 65 -4.90 1.73 -9.71
C TRP A 65 -5.80 2.20 -8.56
N HIS A 66 -6.21 3.47 -8.58
CA HIS A 66 -7.02 4.05 -7.52
C HIS A 66 -7.79 5.30 -7.95
N CYS A 67 -8.73 5.72 -7.11
CA CYS A 67 -9.27 7.07 -7.09
C CYS A 67 -8.92 7.75 -5.76
N SER A 68 -8.70 9.06 -5.79
CA SER A 68 -8.52 9.90 -4.61
C SER A 68 -9.51 11.07 -4.64
N HIS A 69 -9.95 11.50 -3.47
CA HIS A 69 -10.90 12.59 -3.27
C HIS A 69 -10.39 13.54 -2.19
N GLU A 70 -10.41 14.83 -2.49
CA GLU A 70 -10.06 15.90 -1.55
C GLU A 70 -10.94 17.14 -1.77
N GLY A 71 -10.90 18.07 -0.81
CA GLY A 71 -11.60 19.35 -0.88
C GLY A 71 -13.06 19.31 -0.38
N GLY A 72 -13.68 20.48 -0.30
CA GLY A 72 -15.05 20.62 0.18
C GLY A 72 -15.22 20.12 1.62
N ILE A 73 -16.27 19.33 1.88
CA ILE A 73 -16.55 18.81 3.23
C ILE A 73 -15.43 17.91 3.79
N LEU A 74 -14.60 17.32 2.92
CA LEU A 74 -13.47 16.48 3.34
C LEU A 74 -12.35 17.27 4.01
N GLU A 75 -12.30 18.60 3.85
CA GLU A 75 -11.32 19.44 4.54
C GLU A 75 -11.52 19.47 6.06
N ASP A 76 -12.73 19.18 6.55
CA ASP A 76 -13.02 18.97 7.96
C ASP A 76 -12.93 17.47 8.29
N PRO A 77 -11.87 17.00 8.99
CA PRO A 77 -11.71 15.59 9.34
C PRO A 77 -12.76 15.06 10.32
N SER A 78 -13.61 15.92 10.89
CA SER A 78 -14.74 15.49 11.73
C SER A 78 -16.00 15.11 10.93
N GLN A 79 -16.03 15.39 9.63
CA GLN A 79 -17.16 15.08 8.76
C GLN A 79 -16.97 13.73 8.07
N GLU A 80 -18.03 12.93 7.97
CA GLU A 80 -18.02 11.69 7.21
C GLU A 80 -17.92 11.95 5.70
N ALA A 81 -17.18 11.10 4.99
CA ALA A 81 -17.09 11.15 3.54
C ALA A 81 -18.46 10.82 2.91
N PRO A 82 -19.05 11.73 2.09
CA PRO A 82 -20.36 11.47 1.51
C PRO A 82 -20.34 10.32 0.51
N GLU A 83 -21.33 9.42 0.56
CA GLU A 83 -21.32 8.19 -0.25
C GLU A 83 -21.15 8.43 -1.77
N HIS A 84 -21.71 9.51 -2.30
CA HIS A 84 -21.68 9.81 -3.73
C HIS A 84 -20.28 10.13 -4.28
N ILE A 85 -19.26 10.31 -3.42
CA ILE A 85 -17.88 10.53 -3.89
C ILE A 85 -17.24 9.24 -4.38
N PHE A 86 -17.66 8.08 -3.84
CA PHE A 86 -17.08 6.78 -4.16
C PHE A 86 -17.58 6.31 -5.53
N VAL A 87 -16.65 6.10 -6.46
CA VAL A 87 -16.93 5.77 -7.88
C VAL A 87 -16.34 4.43 -8.32
N MET A 88 -15.46 3.84 -7.51
CA MET A 88 -14.85 2.54 -7.78
C MET A 88 -15.40 1.42 -6.89
N THR A 89 -16.02 1.76 -5.76
CA THR A 89 -16.45 0.81 -4.74
C THR A 89 -17.90 1.04 -4.32
N LYS A 90 -18.63 -0.04 -4.10
CA LYS A 90 -19.98 0.01 -3.51
C LYS A 90 -19.90 0.29 -2.01
N ASN A 91 -20.94 0.90 -1.45
CA ASN A 91 -21.04 1.05 0.00
C ASN A 91 -20.96 -0.34 0.67
N PRO A 92 -20.05 -0.58 1.63
CA PRO A 92 -19.97 -1.87 2.32
C PRO A 92 -21.29 -2.34 2.98
N LEU A 93 -22.18 -1.42 3.35
CA LEU A 93 -23.51 -1.72 3.90
C LEU A 93 -24.46 -2.28 2.83
N GLU A 94 -24.29 -1.87 1.57
CA GLU A 94 -25.11 -2.27 0.41
C GLU A 94 -24.43 -3.33 -0.47
N ALA A 95 -23.18 -3.68 -0.16
CA ALA A 95 -22.44 -4.77 -0.79
C ALA A 95 -23.14 -6.13 -0.57
N PRO A 96 -22.92 -7.11 -1.47
CA PRO A 96 -23.57 -8.42 -1.38
C PRO A 96 -23.48 -9.09 0.01
N ASP A 97 -24.55 -9.77 0.40
CA ASP A 97 -24.65 -10.49 1.68
C ASP A 97 -23.94 -11.86 1.67
N GLU A 98 -23.42 -12.28 0.52
CA GLU A 98 -22.60 -13.49 0.37
C GLU A 98 -21.16 -13.12 0.04
N PRO A 99 -20.15 -13.75 0.67
CA PRO A 99 -18.75 -13.52 0.32
C PRO A 99 -18.41 -14.14 -1.03
N VAL A 100 -17.61 -13.44 -1.83
CA VAL A 100 -17.00 -14.02 -3.05
C VAL A 100 -15.60 -14.53 -2.72
N VAL A 101 -15.21 -15.67 -3.29
CA VAL A 101 -13.83 -16.18 -3.22
C VAL A 101 -13.12 -15.85 -4.51
N VAL A 102 -11.94 -15.24 -4.39
CA VAL A 102 -11.03 -14.96 -5.50
C VAL A 102 -9.69 -15.66 -5.23
N THR A 103 -9.14 -16.30 -6.25
CA THR A 103 -7.82 -16.93 -6.24
C THR A 103 -6.86 -16.12 -7.11
N ILE A 104 -5.75 -15.66 -6.55
CA ILE A 104 -4.74 -14.89 -7.29
C ILE A 104 -3.48 -15.75 -7.43
N GLY A 105 -3.03 -15.95 -8.67
CA GLY A 105 -1.77 -16.62 -8.95
C GLY A 105 -0.63 -15.64 -9.16
N PHE A 106 0.54 -15.98 -8.65
CA PHE A 106 1.76 -15.18 -8.74
C PHE A 106 2.92 -15.99 -9.32
N GLU A 107 3.80 -15.30 -10.05
CA GLU A 107 5.08 -15.79 -10.55
C GLU A 107 6.17 -14.75 -10.27
N GLU A 108 7.21 -15.14 -9.52
CA GLU A 108 8.32 -14.27 -9.12
C GLU A 108 7.84 -12.93 -8.52
N GLY A 109 6.80 -12.98 -7.68
CA GLY A 109 6.18 -11.83 -7.02
C GLY A 109 5.17 -11.06 -7.87
N ASN A 110 5.06 -11.34 -9.17
CA ASN A 110 4.12 -10.67 -10.07
C ASN A 110 2.78 -11.41 -10.13
N PRO A 111 1.62 -10.74 -10.02
CA PRO A 111 0.34 -11.38 -10.25
C PRO A 111 0.17 -11.72 -11.73
N VAL A 112 -0.22 -12.96 -12.04
CA VAL A 112 -0.32 -13.48 -13.42
C VAL A 112 -1.67 -14.11 -13.74
N SER A 113 -2.52 -14.36 -12.75
CA SER A 113 -3.86 -14.94 -12.97
C SER A 113 -4.86 -14.59 -11.87
N VAL A 114 -6.14 -14.63 -12.23
CA VAL A 114 -7.29 -14.56 -11.32
C VAL A 114 -8.19 -15.75 -11.60
N ASP A 115 -8.56 -16.51 -10.56
CA ASP A 115 -9.35 -17.74 -10.63
C ASP A 115 -8.81 -18.74 -11.67
N ALA A 116 -7.49 -18.91 -11.68
CA ALA A 116 -6.72 -19.75 -12.60
C ALA A 116 -6.80 -19.34 -14.09
N VAL A 117 -7.39 -18.19 -14.40
CA VAL A 117 -7.37 -17.60 -15.74
C VAL A 117 -6.15 -16.69 -15.86
N PRO A 118 -5.20 -16.97 -16.77
CA PRO A 118 -4.06 -16.08 -17.02
C PRO A 118 -4.52 -14.75 -17.61
N LEU A 119 -3.98 -13.65 -17.10
CA LEU A 119 -4.36 -12.30 -17.50
C LEU A 119 -3.13 -11.42 -17.68
N GLY A 120 -3.22 -10.43 -18.56
CA GLY A 120 -2.27 -9.33 -18.60
C GLY A 120 -2.43 -8.44 -17.36
N PRO A 121 -1.43 -7.61 -17.03
CA PRO A 121 -1.43 -6.82 -15.81
C PRO A 121 -2.60 -5.82 -15.73
N VAL A 122 -3.04 -5.29 -16.88
CA VAL A 122 -4.17 -4.34 -16.94
C VAL A 122 -5.48 -5.08 -16.70
N GLU A 123 -5.75 -6.12 -17.48
CA GLU A 123 -6.99 -6.91 -17.38
C GLU A 123 -7.14 -7.54 -15.98
N LEU A 124 -6.02 -7.99 -15.40
CA LEU A 124 -5.98 -8.52 -14.05
C LEU A 124 -6.45 -7.48 -13.02
N LEU A 125 -5.92 -6.26 -13.11
CA LEU A 125 -6.27 -5.19 -12.18
C LEU A 125 -7.70 -4.69 -12.40
N GLU A 126 -8.16 -4.60 -13.65
CA GLU A 126 -9.55 -4.27 -13.99
C GLU A 126 -10.53 -5.29 -13.38
N GLN A 127 -10.26 -6.59 -13.58
CA GLN A 127 -11.10 -7.65 -13.01
C GLN A 127 -11.09 -7.62 -11.48
N LEU A 128 -9.93 -7.39 -10.85
CA LEU A 128 -9.85 -7.27 -9.40
C LEU A 128 -10.55 -6.00 -8.88
N ASN A 129 -10.46 -4.87 -9.61
CA ASN A 129 -11.19 -3.65 -9.28
C ASN A 129 -12.70 -3.87 -9.33
N GLU A 130 -13.20 -4.59 -10.33
CA GLU A 130 -14.63 -4.89 -10.47
C GLU A 130 -15.14 -5.75 -9.30
N VAL A 131 -14.54 -6.93 -9.09
CA VAL A 131 -15.00 -7.85 -8.04
C VAL A 131 -14.80 -7.28 -6.63
N ALA A 132 -13.68 -6.60 -6.38
CA ALA A 132 -13.42 -6.02 -5.06
C ALA A 132 -14.24 -4.75 -4.84
N GLY A 133 -14.49 -3.97 -5.90
CA GLY A 133 -15.36 -2.80 -5.90
C GLY A 133 -16.80 -3.15 -5.53
N GLU A 134 -17.38 -4.21 -6.11
CA GLU A 134 -18.74 -4.67 -5.78
C GLU A 134 -18.89 -5.06 -4.30
N HIS A 135 -17.81 -5.55 -3.69
CA HIS A 135 -17.76 -5.91 -2.28
C HIS A 135 -17.28 -4.78 -1.36
N GLY A 136 -17.14 -3.54 -1.86
CA GLY A 136 -16.78 -2.35 -1.09
C GLY A 136 -15.35 -2.33 -0.54
N ILE A 137 -14.44 -3.10 -1.15
CA ILE A 137 -13.05 -3.25 -0.68
C ILE A 137 -12.21 -2.03 -1.06
N GLY A 138 -11.29 -1.66 -0.18
CA GLY A 138 -10.21 -0.72 -0.52
C GLY A 138 -10.56 0.75 -0.37
N ARG A 139 -11.62 1.08 0.39
CA ARG A 139 -11.85 2.45 0.88
C ARG A 139 -10.87 2.77 2.02
N ALA A 140 -10.18 3.90 1.94
CA ALA A 140 -9.33 4.42 3.00
C ALA A 140 -9.59 5.91 3.22
N ASP A 141 -9.64 6.33 4.47
CA ASP A 141 -9.78 7.75 4.88
C ASP A 141 -8.62 8.05 5.84
N ILE A 142 -7.72 8.92 5.41
CA ILE A 142 -6.47 9.20 6.14
C ILE A 142 -6.20 10.68 6.26
N VAL A 143 -5.55 11.06 7.35
CA VAL A 143 -4.84 12.33 7.47
C VAL A 143 -3.36 12.05 7.24
N GLU A 144 -2.85 12.48 6.10
CA GLU A 144 -1.48 12.24 5.65
C GLU A 144 -0.58 13.47 5.85
N ASP A 145 0.72 13.23 5.91
CA ASP A 145 1.76 14.25 5.95
C ASP A 145 2.28 14.53 4.54
N ARG A 146 1.95 15.69 3.97
CA ARG A 146 2.49 16.10 2.66
C ARG A 146 3.97 16.44 2.78
N LEU A 147 4.71 16.19 1.71
CA LEU A 147 6.13 16.53 1.63
C LEU A 147 6.39 18.03 1.89
N VAL A 148 5.44 18.88 1.51
CA VAL A 148 5.49 20.33 1.73
C VAL A 148 5.22 20.75 3.19
N GLY A 149 5.14 19.80 4.13
CA GLY A 149 5.11 20.04 5.57
C GLY A 149 3.73 20.28 6.18
N MET A 150 2.66 20.11 5.40
CA MET A 150 1.27 20.27 5.89
C MET A 150 0.57 18.92 5.99
N LYS A 151 -0.33 18.79 6.97
CA LYS A 151 -1.28 17.68 6.99
C LYS A 151 -2.42 17.93 6.02
N SER A 152 -2.90 16.88 5.38
CA SER A 152 -4.08 16.89 4.52
C SER A 152 -4.91 15.66 4.81
N ARG A 153 -6.23 15.79 4.77
CA ARG A 153 -7.10 14.61 4.71
C ARG A 153 -7.31 14.22 3.25
N GLY A 154 -7.28 12.92 2.96
CA GLY A 154 -7.60 12.35 1.66
C GLY A 154 -8.43 11.09 1.84
N VAL A 155 -9.40 10.90 0.95
CA VAL A 155 -10.21 9.68 0.88
C VAL A 155 -9.87 8.95 -0.42
N TYR A 156 -9.64 7.65 -0.34
CA TYR A 156 -9.10 6.85 -1.45
C TYR A 156 -9.94 5.59 -1.69
N GLU A 157 -9.98 5.18 -2.94
CA GLU A 157 -10.53 3.90 -3.39
C GLU A 157 -9.44 3.13 -4.16
N THR A 158 -8.96 2.03 -3.59
CA THR A 158 -7.92 1.19 -4.20
C THR A 158 -8.35 -0.29 -4.17
N PRO A 159 -9.46 -0.69 -4.82
CA PRO A 159 -10.06 -2.02 -4.65
C PRO A 159 -9.12 -3.16 -5.05
N GLY A 160 -8.70 -3.22 -6.32
CA GLY A 160 -7.83 -4.27 -6.83
C GLY A 160 -6.44 -4.23 -6.20
N GLY A 161 -5.88 -3.03 -6.00
CA GLY A 161 -4.61 -2.85 -5.30
C GLY A 161 -4.63 -3.35 -3.85
N THR A 162 -5.72 -3.15 -3.11
CA THR A 162 -5.89 -3.66 -1.74
C THR A 162 -5.90 -5.19 -1.72
N VAL A 163 -6.60 -5.80 -2.68
CA VAL A 163 -6.67 -7.26 -2.82
C VAL A 163 -5.31 -7.84 -3.21
N LEU A 164 -4.60 -7.21 -4.16
CA LEU A 164 -3.25 -7.61 -4.54
C LEU A 164 -2.26 -7.49 -3.39
N TYR A 165 -2.27 -6.38 -2.66
CA TYR A 165 -1.39 -6.17 -1.51
C TYR A 165 -1.62 -7.24 -0.43
N ALA A 166 -2.89 -7.54 -0.12
CA ALA A 166 -3.23 -8.58 0.82
C ALA A 166 -2.71 -9.95 0.33
N ALA A 167 -3.01 -10.34 -0.91
CA ALA A 167 -2.60 -11.63 -1.45
C ALA A 167 -1.07 -11.80 -1.52
N HIS A 168 -0.36 -10.79 -2.01
CA HIS A 168 1.09 -10.80 -2.15
C HIS A 168 1.79 -11.00 -0.81
N ARG A 169 1.38 -10.23 0.22
CA ARG A 169 1.91 -10.35 1.59
C ARG A 169 1.71 -11.75 2.18
N GLU A 170 0.59 -12.40 1.87
CA GLU A 170 0.30 -13.76 2.35
C GLU A 170 1.17 -14.81 1.67
N LEU A 171 1.51 -14.62 0.40
CA LEU A 171 2.44 -15.49 -0.31
C LEU A 171 3.89 -15.31 0.17
N GLU A 172 4.30 -14.07 0.43
CA GLU A 172 5.64 -13.79 0.99
C GLU A 172 5.86 -14.47 2.34
N GLN A 173 4.85 -14.48 3.22
CA GLN A 173 4.92 -15.19 4.52
C GLN A 173 5.13 -16.70 4.38
N MET A 174 4.68 -17.29 3.27
CA MET A 174 4.85 -18.72 3.00
C MET A 174 6.24 -19.05 2.44
N VAL A 175 6.86 -18.11 1.73
CA VAL A 175 8.03 -18.35 0.87
C VAL A 175 9.32 -17.77 1.45
N LEU A 176 9.26 -16.61 2.10
CA LEU A 176 10.45 -15.91 2.59
C LEU A 176 10.82 -16.38 3.98
N ASP A 177 12.12 -16.55 4.24
CA ASP A 177 12.59 -16.81 5.59
C ASP A 177 12.37 -15.58 6.49
N ARG A 178 12.31 -15.81 7.79
CA ARG A 178 11.98 -14.80 8.79
C ARG A 178 12.81 -13.52 8.71
N ARG A 179 14.12 -13.61 8.44
CA ARG A 179 14.99 -12.42 8.43
C ARG A 179 14.86 -11.66 7.13
N THR A 180 14.75 -12.37 6.00
CA THR A 180 14.51 -11.77 4.70
C THR A 180 13.17 -11.04 4.65
N LEU A 181 12.08 -11.67 5.14
CA LEU A 181 10.77 -11.04 5.20
C LEU A 181 10.79 -9.73 5.99
N ARG A 182 11.38 -9.76 7.19
CA ARG A 182 11.50 -8.56 8.03
C ARG A 182 12.29 -7.44 7.35
N MET A 183 13.44 -7.77 6.76
CA MET A 183 14.27 -6.78 6.04
C MET A 183 13.49 -6.20 4.86
N LYS A 184 12.79 -7.03 4.10
CA LYS A 184 11.97 -6.61 2.97
C LYS A 184 10.86 -5.65 3.40
N ASP A 185 10.18 -5.93 4.51
CA ASP A 185 9.12 -5.07 5.05
C ASP A 185 9.67 -3.71 5.51
N GLU A 186 10.84 -3.68 6.16
CA GLU A 186 11.54 -2.44 6.53
C GLU A 186 11.90 -1.60 5.27
N MET A 187 12.33 -2.25 4.19
CA MET A 187 12.67 -1.57 2.93
C MET A 187 11.44 -1.15 2.11
N ALA A 188 10.31 -1.85 2.24
CA ALA A 188 9.07 -1.51 1.55
C ALA A 188 8.54 -0.13 1.99
N LEU A 189 8.66 0.20 3.28
CA LEU A 189 8.32 1.54 3.80
C LEU A 189 9.19 2.63 3.15
N ARG A 190 10.50 2.40 3.06
CA ARG A 190 11.43 3.34 2.43
C ARG A 190 11.13 3.54 0.95
N TYR A 191 10.71 2.49 0.24
CA TYR A 191 10.28 2.60 -1.15
C TYR A 191 8.99 3.43 -1.27
N ALA A 192 8.02 3.22 -0.38
CA ALA A 192 6.79 3.99 -0.35
C ALA A 192 7.07 5.49 -0.14
N ASP A 193 7.92 5.85 0.82
CA ASP A 193 8.35 7.23 1.06
C ASP A 193 9.03 7.84 -0.19
N LEU A 194 9.94 7.10 -0.81
CA LEU A 194 10.64 7.52 -2.03
C LEU A 194 9.66 7.86 -3.15
N VAL A 195 8.67 6.99 -3.40
CA VAL A 195 7.64 7.21 -4.43
C VAL A 195 6.77 8.41 -4.06
N TYR A 196 6.33 8.50 -2.80
CA TYR A 196 5.50 9.60 -2.32
C TYR A 196 6.16 10.96 -2.50
N ASP A 197 7.46 11.05 -2.20
CA ASP A 197 8.31 12.24 -2.31
C ASP A 197 8.66 12.64 -3.75
N GLY A 198 8.30 11.82 -4.75
CA GLY A 198 8.66 12.07 -6.16
C GLY A 198 10.11 11.77 -6.50
N ARG A 199 10.83 11.00 -5.67
CA ARG A 199 12.26 10.66 -5.84
C ARG A 199 12.47 9.44 -6.76
N TRP A 200 11.58 9.25 -7.74
CA TRP A 200 11.55 8.09 -8.63
C TRP A 200 12.84 7.89 -9.45
N TRP A 201 13.40 8.98 -9.96
CA TRP A 201 14.59 8.96 -10.82
C TRP A 201 15.90 9.04 -10.01
N THR A 202 16.07 8.13 -9.06
CA THR A 202 17.25 8.07 -8.19
C THR A 202 17.87 6.69 -8.16
N THR A 203 19.18 6.61 -7.90
CA THR A 203 19.90 5.34 -7.69
C THR A 203 19.40 4.59 -6.46
N GLU A 204 18.82 5.29 -5.48
CA GLU A 204 18.17 4.65 -4.32
C GLU A 204 17.00 3.76 -4.75
N ARG A 205 16.15 4.25 -5.68
CA ARG A 205 15.03 3.48 -6.25
C ARG A 205 15.53 2.25 -6.98
N GLU A 206 16.58 2.39 -7.81
CA GLU A 206 17.21 1.27 -8.53
C GLU A 206 17.79 0.20 -7.59
N ALA A 207 18.44 0.64 -6.50
CA ALA A 207 19.00 -0.27 -5.50
C ALA A 207 17.90 -1.04 -4.77
N LEU A 208 16.78 -0.37 -4.46
CA LEU A 208 15.62 -1.03 -3.85
C LEU A 208 14.91 -1.97 -4.84
N ASP A 209 14.77 -1.61 -6.12
CA ASP A 209 14.24 -2.51 -7.16
C ASP A 209 15.05 -3.81 -7.25
N ALA A 210 16.39 -3.71 -7.21
CA ALA A 210 17.27 -4.87 -7.23
C ALA A 210 17.09 -5.75 -5.98
N LEU A 211 16.93 -5.14 -4.80
CA LEU A 211 16.61 -5.85 -3.56
C LEU A 211 15.28 -6.59 -3.69
N PHE A 212 14.22 -5.92 -4.13
CA PHE A 212 12.91 -6.57 -4.26
C PHE A 212 12.95 -7.67 -5.29
N THR A 213 13.56 -7.46 -6.47
CA THR A 213 13.77 -8.50 -7.48
C THR A 213 14.44 -9.74 -6.88
N ALA A 214 15.48 -9.57 -6.07
CA ALA A 214 16.15 -10.69 -5.41
C ALA A 214 15.23 -11.41 -4.41
N THR A 215 14.44 -10.68 -3.62
CA THR A 215 13.50 -11.28 -2.66
C THR A 215 12.33 -11.99 -3.34
N GLN A 216 11.86 -11.49 -4.49
CA GLN A 216 10.66 -12.00 -5.15
C GLN A 216 10.88 -13.27 -5.99
N LYS A 217 12.14 -13.66 -6.23
CA LYS A 217 12.53 -14.79 -7.09
C LYS A 217 11.74 -16.09 -6.87
N ASN A 218 11.41 -16.43 -5.63
CA ASN A 218 10.67 -17.66 -5.30
C ASN A 218 9.20 -17.42 -4.95
N VAL A 219 8.73 -16.18 -4.98
CA VAL A 219 7.36 -15.78 -4.57
C VAL A 219 6.38 -16.14 -5.69
N THR A 220 6.23 -17.45 -5.89
CA THR A 220 5.39 -18.08 -6.91
C THR A 220 4.41 -19.01 -6.21
N GLY A 221 3.13 -18.94 -6.57
CA GLY A 221 2.07 -19.69 -5.89
C GLY A 221 0.70 -19.06 -6.06
N THR A 222 -0.27 -19.49 -5.26
CA THR A 222 -1.64 -18.99 -5.28
C THR A 222 -2.11 -18.59 -3.88
N VAL A 223 -2.92 -17.54 -3.81
CA VAL A 223 -3.59 -17.11 -2.58
C VAL A 223 -5.08 -16.97 -2.83
N ARG A 224 -5.88 -17.56 -1.95
CA ARG A 224 -7.35 -17.46 -1.97
C ARG A 224 -7.81 -16.49 -0.90
N LEU A 225 -8.61 -15.52 -1.31
CA LEU A 225 -9.19 -14.49 -0.45
C LEU A 225 -10.71 -14.52 -0.56
N LYS A 226 -11.40 -14.31 0.56
CA LYS A 226 -12.84 -14.01 0.62
C LYS A 226 -13.01 -12.50 0.70
N LEU A 227 -13.76 -11.92 -0.23
CA LEU A 227 -14.13 -10.50 -0.21
C LEU A 227 -15.55 -10.36 0.33
N PHE A 228 -15.72 -9.56 1.38
CA PHE A 228 -17.00 -9.45 2.06
C PHE A 228 -17.16 -8.11 2.75
N LYS A 229 -18.12 -7.29 2.28
CA LYS A 229 -18.55 -6.03 2.90
C LYS A 229 -17.39 -5.18 3.44
N GLY A 230 -16.48 -4.77 2.56
CA GLY A 230 -15.31 -3.95 2.88
C GLY A 230 -14.12 -4.72 3.45
N ASN A 231 -14.24 -6.03 3.67
CA ASN A 231 -13.20 -6.85 4.29
C ASN A 231 -12.56 -7.87 3.34
N VAL A 232 -11.26 -8.10 3.52
CA VAL A 232 -10.48 -9.13 2.82
C VAL A 232 -10.06 -10.19 3.83
N ILE A 233 -10.54 -11.42 3.67
CA ILE A 233 -10.32 -12.52 4.61
C ILE A 233 -9.53 -13.63 3.92
N VAL A 234 -8.39 -14.02 4.48
CA VAL A 234 -7.57 -15.06 3.87
C VAL A 234 -8.22 -16.44 4.00
N ALA A 235 -8.39 -17.14 2.88
CA ALA A 235 -8.99 -18.47 2.82
C ALA A 235 -7.97 -19.59 2.60
N GLY A 236 -6.80 -19.29 2.04
CA GLY A 236 -5.72 -20.26 1.88
C GLY A 236 -4.56 -19.72 1.06
N ARG A 237 -3.40 -20.37 1.17
CA ARG A 237 -2.21 -20.08 0.37
C ARG A 237 -1.54 -21.40 -0.03
N GLU A 238 -0.99 -21.46 -1.24
CA GLU A 238 -0.25 -22.61 -1.75
C GLU A 238 0.96 -22.13 -2.54
N SER A 239 2.10 -22.79 -2.39
CA SER A 239 3.31 -22.47 -3.15
C SER A 239 4.20 -23.70 -3.30
N PRO A 240 4.78 -23.94 -4.48
CA PRO A 240 5.82 -24.96 -4.66
C PRO A 240 7.14 -24.60 -3.95
N TYR A 241 7.31 -23.36 -3.50
CA TYR A 241 8.49 -22.87 -2.79
C TYR A 241 8.21 -22.59 -1.31
N ALA A 242 7.10 -23.11 -0.77
CA ALA A 242 6.73 -22.90 0.62
C ALA A 242 7.82 -23.42 1.58
N LEU A 243 8.22 -22.57 2.54
CA LEU A 243 9.03 -22.96 3.69
C LEU A 243 8.18 -23.57 4.82
N TYR A 244 6.85 -23.46 4.71
CA TYR A 244 5.92 -24.14 5.61
C TYR A 244 5.82 -25.63 5.27
N GLN A 245 6.26 -26.47 6.20
CA GLN A 245 6.17 -27.92 6.06
C GLN A 245 5.38 -28.53 7.24
N PRO A 246 4.17 -29.10 7.01
CA PRO A 246 3.32 -29.60 8.09
C PRO A 246 3.99 -30.61 9.02
N SER A 247 4.92 -31.43 8.52
CA SER A 247 5.64 -32.42 9.33
C SER A 247 6.52 -31.79 10.41
N TYR A 248 7.03 -30.57 10.21
CA TYR A 248 7.83 -29.84 11.21
C TYR A 248 6.97 -29.03 12.19
N ALA A 249 5.72 -28.73 11.82
CA ALA A 249 4.82 -27.89 12.62
C ALA A 249 3.76 -28.70 13.39
N THR A 250 3.63 -30.00 13.13
CA THR A 250 2.61 -30.84 13.75
C THR A 250 2.83 -30.99 15.26
N PHE A 251 1.73 -31.05 16.02
CA PHE A 251 1.73 -31.46 17.43
C PHE A 251 1.63 -32.99 17.60
N GLY A 252 1.45 -33.73 16.51
CA GLY A 252 1.47 -35.19 16.50
C GLY A 252 2.87 -35.76 16.67
N LYS A 253 2.99 -37.09 16.67
CA LYS A 253 4.31 -37.74 16.62
C LYS A 253 5.00 -37.40 15.31
N ASP A 254 6.21 -36.87 15.41
CA ASP A 254 7.11 -36.65 14.28
C ASP A 254 8.50 -37.28 14.55
N ASN A 255 9.34 -37.31 13.53
CA ASN A 255 10.73 -37.74 13.60
C ASN A 255 11.68 -36.72 12.94
N VAL A 256 11.20 -35.50 12.69
CA VAL A 256 11.92 -34.47 11.92
C VAL A 256 12.45 -33.35 12.81
N TYR A 257 11.92 -33.19 14.03
CA TYR A 257 12.35 -32.17 14.98
C TYR A 257 12.78 -32.77 16.33
N ASN A 258 14.06 -32.64 16.67
CA ASN A 258 14.57 -33.06 17.98
C ASN A 258 14.30 -31.98 19.04
N GLN A 259 13.24 -32.16 19.81
CA GLN A 259 12.82 -31.20 20.85
C GLN A 259 13.89 -30.93 21.93
N LYS A 260 14.85 -31.83 22.14
CA LYS A 260 15.92 -31.63 23.12
C LYS A 260 16.86 -30.47 22.75
N ASP A 261 17.01 -30.17 21.46
CA ASP A 261 17.92 -29.12 20.99
C ASP A 261 17.43 -27.72 21.41
N ALA A 262 16.12 -27.56 21.67
CA ALA A 262 15.54 -26.31 22.13
C ALA A 262 16.12 -25.83 23.47
N GLU A 263 16.48 -26.75 24.39
CA GLU A 263 17.05 -26.39 25.69
C GLU A 263 18.41 -25.68 25.53
N GLY A 264 19.29 -26.25 24.70
CA GLY A 264 20.59 -25.66 24.38
C GLY A 264 20.44 -24.33 23.63
N PHE A 265 19.54 -24.30 22.65
CA PHE A 265 19.23 -23.07 21.89
C PHE A 265 18.79 -21.93 22.82
N ILE A 266 17.81 -22.15 23.70
CA ILE A 266 17.30 -21.13 24.62
C ILE A 266 18.39 -20.62 25.55
N ARG A 267 19.23 -21.53 26.08
CA ARG A 267 20.35 -21.16 26.96
C ARG A 267 21.35 -20.24 26.28
N LEU A 268 21.71 -20.54 25.04
CA LEU A 268 22.69 -19.76 24.28
C LEU A 268 22.08 -18.46 23.75
N TYR A 269 20.89 -18.52 23.16
CA TYR A 269 20.21 -17.35 22.60
C TYR A 269 19.86 -16.32 23.68
N GLY A 270 19.42 -16.77 24.86
CA GLY A 270 19.10 -15.92 26.00
C GLY A 270 20.29 -15.49 26.86
N LEU A 271 21.53 -15.88 26.51
CA LEU A 271 22.70 -15.69 27.37
C LEU A 271 22.94 -14.21 27.71
N ALA A 272 22.82 -13.31 26.72
CA ALA A 272 23.00 -11.88 26.94
C ALA A 272 21.98 -11.31 27.95
N SER A 273 20.71 -11.71 27.83
CA SER A 273 19.66 -11.29 28.77
C SER A 273 19.92 -11.81 30.19
N ARG A 274 20.44 -13.03 30.33
CA ARG A 274 20.79 -13.60 31.64
C ARG A 274 21.94 -12.84 32.30
N ILE A 275 22.96 -12.48 31.55
CA ILE A 275 24.09 -11.67 32.05
C ILE A 275 23.58 -10.31 32.50
N ALA A 276 22.76 -9.63 31.68
CA ALA A 276 22.21 -8.33 32.01
C ALA A 276 21.37 -8.37 33.30
N ALA A 277 20.53 -9.39 33.47
CA ALA A 277 19.73 -9.56 34.69
C ALA A 277 20.58 -9.83 35.93
N GLY A 278 21.63 -10.66 35.82
CA GLY A 278 22.55 -10.93 36.93
C GLY A 278 23.28 -9.66 37.39
N LEU A 279 23.84 -8.90 36.45
CA LEU A 279 24.50 -7.63 36.75
C LEU A 279 23.54 -6.57 37.31
N ALA A 280 22.28 -6.56 36.89
CA ALA A 280 21.28 -5.66 37.44
C ALA A 280 20.96 -5.99 38.92
N ALA A 281 20.83 -7.28 39.26
CA ALA A 281 20.60 -7.71 40.64
C ALA A 281 21.77 -7.35 41.57
N GLU A 282 23.01 -7.54 41.12
CA GLU A 282 24.20 -7.13 41.87
C GLU A 282 24.24 -5.62 42.15
N ARG A 283 23.73 -4.80 41.22
CA ARG A 283 23.67 -3.34 41.39
C ARG A 283 22.59 -2.90 42.39
N THR A 284 21.48 -3.63 42.51
CA THR A 284 20.41 -3.31 43.47
C THR A 284 20.74 -3.73 44.90
N ASP A 285 21.66 -4.68 45.08
CA ASP A 285 22.12 -5.16 46.39
C ASP A 285 23.24 -4.29 47.01
N VAL A 286 23.64 -3.20 46.34
CA VAL A 286 24.56 -2.20 46.91
C VAL A 286 23.75 -1.20 47.74
N PRO A 287 23.90 -1.14 49.09
CA PRO A 287 23.15 -0.21 49.90
C PRO A 287 23.47 1.23 49.52
N ALA A 288 22.42 2.05 49.35
CA ALA A 288 22.57 3.48 49.12
C ALA A 288 23.31 4.10 50.32
N SER A 289 24.55 4.52 50.08
CA SER A 289 25.40 5.27 51.02
C SER A 289 24.89 6.68 51.23
#